data_AF-A0A672K7V9-F1
#
_entry.id   AF-A0A672K7V9-F1
#
_cell.length_a   1.000
_cell.length_b   1.000
_cell.length_c   1.000
_cell.angle_alpha   90.00
_cell.angle_beta   90.00
_cell.angle_gamma   90.00
#
_symmetry.space_group_name_H-M   'P 1'
#
loop_
_entity.id
_entity.type
_entity.pdbx_description
1 polymer ?
#
loop_
_entity_poly.entity_id
_entity_poly.type
_entity_poly.pdbx_seq_one_letter_code
_entity_poly.pdbx_strand_id
1 'polypeptide(L)'
;MPKTSSSRAAIAISMAIQNSSLSKLQSFNGIFAIYKKQGPTSADVLNTLKKALLKEAGVANPNPRKRHKQPLKIGHGGTLDSNASGVL
;
A
#
# COMPACT_ATOMS: atom_id res chain seq x y z
N MET A 1 -6.72 41.58 8.52
CA MET A 1 -6.48 40.44 7.59
C MET A 1 -6.73 39.14 8.34
N PRO A 2 -7.82 38.39 8.05
CA PRO A 2 -8.10 37.15 8.75
C PRO A 2 -7.14 36.03 8.26
N LYS A 3 -6.43 35.40 9.19
CA LYS A 3 -5.59 34.21 8.92
C LYS A 3 -6.50 32.98 8.79
N THR A 4 -6.33 32.24 7.69
CA THR A 4 -7.13 31.08 7.28
C THR A 4 -6.97 29.90 8.24
N SER A 5 -7.88 29.76 9.20
CA SER A 5 -7.99 28.62 10.12
C SER A 5 -8.58 27.36 9.49
N SER A 6 -9.23 27.48 8.33
CA SER A 6 -9.97 26.41 7.64
C SER A 6 -9.06 25.27 7.14
N SER A 7 -7.81 25.59 6.79
CA SER A 7 -6.88 24.63 6.17
C SER A 7 -6.38 23.54 7.13
N ARG A 8 -6.25 23.85 8.44
CA ARG A 8 -5.71 22.88 9.43
C ARG A 8 -6.74 21.83 9.81
N ALA A 9 -8.01 22.22 9.94
CA ALA A 9 -9.10 21.28 10.22
C ALA A 9 -9.29 20.29 9.06
N ALA A 10 -9.26 20.78 7.81
CA ALA A 10 -9.36 19.92 6.63
C ALA A 10 -8.22 18.88 6.53
N ILE A 11 -6.97 19.27 6.86
CA ILE A 11 -5.82 18.36 6.89
C ILE A 11 -5.96 17.31 8.01
N ALA A 12 -6.45 17.72 9.20
CA ALA A 12 -6.65 16.78 10.30
C ALA A 12 -7.73 15.73 9.98
N ILE A 13 -8.82 16.16 9.36
CA ILE A 13 -9.91 15.26 8.93
C ILE A 13 -9.40 14.29 7.85
N SER A 14 -8.66 14.77 6.85
CA SER A 14 -8.11 13.90 5.80
C SER A 14 -7.13 12.87 6.36
N MET A 15 -6.25 13.25 7.29
CA MET A 15 -5.35 12.33 7.98
C MET A 15 -6.11 11.28 8.81
N ALA A 16 -7.18 11.67 9.51
CA ALA A 16 -8.00 10.73 10.28
C ALA A 16 -8.68 9.68 9.38
N ILE A 17 -9.22 10.09 8.23
CA ILE A 17 -9.85 9.21 7.24
C ILE A 17 -8.83 8.22 6.63
N GLN A 18 -7.61 8.67 6.35
CA GLN A 18 -6.56 7.77 5.85
C GLN A 18 -6.15 6.74 6.90
N ASN A 19 -6.02 7.15 8.16
CA ASN A 19 -5.68 6.24 9.25
C ASN A 19 -6.76 5.17 9.46
N SER A 20 -8.04 5.51 9.38
CA SER A 20 -9.14 4.53 9.51
C SER A 20 -9.22 3.58 8.31
N SER A 21 -8.93 4.06 7.10
CA SER A 21 -8.91 3.22 5.90
C SER A 21 -7.73 2.24 5.92
N LEU A 22 -6.56 2.71 6.35
CA LEU A 22 -5.36 1.87 6.50
C LEU A 22 -5.52 0.84 7.61
N SER A 23 -6.09 1.21 8.76
CA SER A 23 -6.32 0.25 9.85
C SER A 23 -7.33 -0.82 9.44
N LYS A 24 -8.38 -0.43 8.70
CA LYS A 24 -9.31 -1.38 8.10
C LYS A 24 -8.61 -2.32 7.13
N LEU A 25 -7.78 -1.80 6.23
CA LEU A 25 -7.00 -2.61 5.29
C LEU A 25 -6.12 -3.65 6.03
N GLN A 26 -5.44 -3.23 7.10
CA GLN A 26 -4.61 -4.11 7.91
C GLN A 26 -5.43 -5.17 8.66
N SER A 27 -6.65 -4.86 9.10
CA SER A 27 -7.50 -5.79 9.85
C SER A 27 -8.00 -6.99 9.04
N PHE A 28 -7.96 -6.92 7.70
CA PHE A 28 -8.44 -8.02 6.86
C PHE A 28 -7.58 -9.28 6.96
N ASN A 29 -6.29 -9.17 7.33
CA ASN A 29 -5.35 -10.30 7.38
C ASN A 29 -5.46 -11.23 6.15
N GLY A 30 -5.66 -10.63 4.97
CA GLY A 30 -6.07 -11.34 3.77
C GLY A 30 -4.92 -11.99 2.99
N ILE A 31 -5.28 -12.92 2.11
CA ILE A 31 -4.39 -13.55 1.13
C ILE A 31 -4.90 -13.20 -0.26
N PHE A 32 -3.99 -12.85 -1.17
CA PHE A 32 -4.31 -12.62 -2.57
C PHE A 32 -3.72 -13.75 -3.41
N ALA A 33 -4.52 -14.35 -4.29
CA ALA A 33 -4.01 -15.23 -5.33
C ALA A 33 -3.79 -14.39 -6.59
N ILE A 34 -2.53 -14.08 -6.92
CA ILE A 34 -2.21 -13.18 -8.02
C ILE A 34 -1.66 -13.98 -9.18
N TYR A 35 -2.26 -13.83 -10.37
CA TYR A 35 -1.65 -14.37 -11.58
C TYR A 35 -0.47 -13.49 -12.03
N LYS A 36 0.76 -13.86 -11.66
CA LYS A 36 1.99 -13.24 -12.13
C LYS A 36 2.19 -13.53 -13.63
N LYS A 37 2.37 -12.47 -14.42
CA LYS A 37 2.78 -12.55 -15.83
C LYS A 37 4.29 -12.77 -15.96
N GLN A 38 4.75 -13.24 -17.12
CA GLN A 38 6.17 -13.31 -17.46
C GLN A 38 6.73 -11.88 -17.61
N GLY A 39 7.98 -11.66 -17.19
CA GLY A 39 8.64 -10.36 -17.22
C GLY A 39 8.96 -9.79 -15.82
N PRO A 40 7.96 -9.37 -15.02
CA PRO A 40 8.21 -8.81 -13.69
C PRO A 40 8.72 -9.88 -12.72
N THR A 41 9.53 -9.47 -11.74
CA THR A 41 9.89 -10.35 -10.61
C THR A 41 8.70 -10.51 -9.67
N SER A 42 8.73 -11.54 -8.81
CA SER A 42 7.73 -11.70 -7.74
C SER A 42 7.68 -10.48 -6.79
N ALA A 43 8.82 -9.83 -6.55
CA ALA A 43 8.91 -8.60 -5.76
C ALA A 43 8.25 -7.39 -6.46
N ASP A 44 8.39 -7.26 -7.78
CA ASP A 44 7.76 -6.18 -8.55
C ASP A 44 6.23 -6.26 -8.49
N VAL A 45 5.70 -7.47 -8.55
CA VAL A 45 4.26 -7.74 -8.37
C VAL A 45 3.80 -7.28 -6.99
N LEU A 46 4.48 -7.68 -5.91
CA LEU A 46 4.14 -7.22 -4.56
C LEU A 46 4.27 -5.70 -4.40
N ASN A 47 5.30 -5.09 -4.97
CA ASN A 47 5.49 -3.64 -4.91
C ASN A 47 4.34 -2.91 -5.62
N THR A 48 3.85 -3.45 -6.73
CA THR A 48 2.71 -2.91 -7.47
C THR A 48 1.41 -3.07 -6.68
N LEU A 49 1.15 -4.26 -6.13
CA LEU A 49 -0.01 -4.52 -5.27
C LEU A 49 -0.01 -3.58 -4.06
N LYS A 50 1.14 -3.48 -3.38
CA LYS A 50 1.31 -2.61 -2.22
C LYS A 50 1.01 -1.15 -2.55
N LYS A 51 1.49 -0.65 -3.70
CA LYS A 51 1.19 0.72 -4.16
C LYS A 51 -0.30 0.92 -4.42
N ALA A 52 -0.97 -0.05 -5.05
CA ALA A 52 -2.41 0.02 -5.33
C ALA A 52 -3.23 0.07 -4.01
N LEU A 53 -2.96 -0.84 -3.08
CA LEU A 53 -3.65 -0.89 -1.79
C LEU A 53 -3.43 0.37 -0.95
N LEU A 54 -2.20 0.90 -0.92
CA LEU A 54 -1.91 2.15 -0.21
C LEU A 54 -2.62 3.35 -0.85
N LYS A 55 -2.71 3.38 -2.17
CA LYS A 55 -3.47 4.40 -2.90
C LYS A 55 -4.96 4.33 -2.56
N GLU A 56 -5.54 3.13 -2.50
CA GLU A 56 -6.94 2.92 -2.10
C GLU A 56 -7.20 3.34 -0.64
N ALA A 57 -6.24 3.12 0.25
CA ALA A 57 -6.28 3.61 1.63
C ALA A 57 -6.00 5.13 1.76
N GLY A 58 -5.78 5.83 0.64
CA GLY A 58 -5.49 7.26 0.58
C GLY A 58 -4.04 7.64 0.89
N VAL A 59 -3.17 6.70 1.25
CA VAL A 59 -1.78 6.99 1.65
C VAL A 59 -0.96 7.42 0.43
N ALA A 60 -0.73 8.73 0.32
CA ALA A 60 0.14 9.31 -0.71
C ALA A 60 1.62 9.23 -0.30
N ASN A 61 2.47 8.78 -1.22
CA ASN A 61 3.94 8.80 -1.11
C ASN A 61 4.53 8.09 0.15
N PRO A 62 4.34 6.77 0.29
CA PRO A 62 5.00 6.02 1.36
C PRO A 62 6.52 6.12 1.20
N ASN A 63 7.22 6.57 2.25
CA ASN A 63 8.68 6.69 2.22
C ASN A 63 9.35 5.30 2.15
N PRO A 64 10.04 4.95 1.05
CA PRO A 64 10.61 3.62 0.87
C PRO A 64 11.81 3.36 1.79
N ARG A 65 12.49 4.41 2.28
CA ARG A 65 13.71 4.28 3.11
C ARG A 65 13.42 3.87 4.55
N LYS A 66 12.18 4.00 5.03
CA LYS A 66 11.80 3.63 6.41
C LYS A 66 11.15 2.24 6.45
N ARG A 67 11.95 1.18 6.25
CA ARG A 67 11.48 -0.22 6.21
C ARG A 67 10.73 -0.67 7.47
N HIS A 68 11.11 -0.15 8.66
CA HIS A 68 10.44 -0.46 9.93
C HIS A 68 9.16 0.33 10.20
N LYS A 69 8.91 1.43 9.47
CA LYS A 69 7.70 2.27 9.64
C LYS A 69 6.80 2.18 8.40
N GLN A 70 6.80 1.02 7.75
CA GLN A 70 5.98 0.83 6.55
C GLN A 70 4.50 0.75 6.94
N PRO A 71 3.63 1.51 6.26
CA PRO A 71 2.19 1.52 6.54
C PRO A 71 1.49 0.19 6.25
N LEU A 72 2.07 -0.65 5.39
CA LEU A 72 1.55 -1.97 5.05
C LEU A 72 2.71 -2.95 4.83
N LYS A 73 2.61 -4.12 5.46
CA LYS A 73 3.51 -5.26 5.27
C LYS A 73 2.81 -6.30 4.40
N ILE A 74 3.56 -6.90 3.47
CA ILE A 74 3.08 -7.81 2.45
C ILE A 74 4.26 -8.71 2.04
N GLY A 75 3.99 -9.99 1.81
CA GLY A 75 4.96 -10.99 1.35
C GLY A 75 4.29 -12.01 0.43
N HIS A 76 5.10 -12.83 -0.25
CA HIS A 76 4.65 -13.93 -1.11
C HIS A 76 5.30 -15.24 -0.66
N GLY A 77 4.61 -16.37 -0.87
CA GLY A 77 5.15 -17.71 -0.65
C GLY A 77 5.59 -18.32 -1.98
N GLY A 78 6.82 -18.85 -2.05
CA GLY A 78 7.34 -19.43 -3.28
C GLY A 78 7.67 -18.37 -4.34
N THR A 79 8.95 -18.06 -4.51
CA THR A 79 9.36 -17.10 -5.53
C THR A 79 9.22 -17.72 -6.92
N LEU A 80 8.49 -17.05 -7.81
CA LEU A 80 8.52 -17.33 -9.23
C LEU A 80 9.62 -16.50 -9.90
N ASP A 81 10.43 -17.14 -10.75
CA ASP A 81 11.42 -16.46 -11.57
C ASP A 81 10.78 -15.39 -12.47
N SER A 82 11.55 -14.39 -12.91
CA SER A 82 11.05 -13.29 -13.75
C SER A 82 10.32 -13.81 -15.00
N ASN A 83 10.85 -14.85 -15.64
CA ASN A 83 10.27 -15.45 -16.84
C ASN A 83 9.13 -16.45 -16.54
N ALA A 84 8.94 -16.85 -15.28
CA ALA A 84 7.84 -17.73 -14.90
C ALA A 84 6.53 -16.94 -14.80
N SER A 85 5.43 -17.62 -15.12
CA SER A 85 4.06 -17.13 -14.93
C SER A 85 3.25 -18.15 -14.16
N GLY A 86 2.25 -17.69 -13.43
CA GLY A 86 1.41 -18.57 -12.63
C GLY A 86 0.83 -17.85 -11.44
N VAL A 87 0.25 -18.62 -10.52
CA VAL A 87 -0.25 -18.08 -9.26
C VAL A 87 0.94 -17.80 -8.34
N LEU A 88 1.02 -16.56 -7.88
CA LEU A 88 1.92 -16.05 -6.85
C LEU A 88 1.10 -15.62 -5.62
#